data_AF-A0A2V2N3P8-F1
#
_entry.id   AF-A0A2V2N3P8-F1
#
_cell.length_a   1.000
_cell.length_b   1.000
_cell.length_c   1.000
_cell.angle_alpha   90.00
_cell.angle_beta   90.00
_cell.angle_gamma   90.00
#
_symmetry.space_group_name_H-M   'P 1'
#
loop_
_entity.id
_entity.type
_entity.pdbx_description
1 polymer ?
#
loop_
_entity_poly.entity_id
_entity_poly.type
_entity_poly.pdbx_seq_one_letter_code
_entity_poly.pdbx_strand_id
1 'polypeptide(L)'
;MKCVYSLGEMWISPHQEHFTRFFAVQLWKILCMSEKRSSDIFIHDIIEAIEKIESYIAEFSYEEFLLDQKTQDAVLRNLEIIGEAARRIDPIVQAQIPDIDWSGMIGMRNFICHQYFHTDWQIVWDTCNNEIIVLKQQLTRYGYG
;
A
#
# COMPACT_ATOMS: atom_id res chain seq x y z
N MET A 1 -42.63 -8.65 11.71
CA MET A 1 -42.14 -9.30 10.48
C MET A 1 -41.42 -8.22 9.66
N LYS A 2 -40.08 -8.30 9.57
CA LYS A 2 -39.14 -7.59 8.64
C LYS A 2 -39.11 -6.04 8.73
N CYS A 3 -38.00 -5.31 8.60
CA CYS A 3 -36.60 -5.60 8.32
C CYS A 3 -35.76 -4.41 8.85
N VAL A 4 -34.61 -4.69 9.47
CA VAL A 4 -33.61 -3.71 9.93
C VAL A 4 -32.49 -3.70 8.89
N TYR A 5 -32.21 -2.56 8.26
CA TYR A 5 -30.88 -2.20 7.73
C TYR A 5 -30.81 -0.68 7.54
N SER A 6 -30.06 0.00 8.39
CA SER A 6 -29.45 1.30 8.11
C SER A 6 -28.15 1.37 8.93
N LEU A 7 -27.04 1.47 8.22
CA LEU A 7 -25.69 1.50 8.75
C LEU A 7 -25.43 2.82 9.50
N GLY A 8 -25.09 2.69 10.78
CA GLY A 8 -24.30 3.61 11.61
C GLY A 8 -24.34 5.10 11.27
N GLU A 9 -25.30 5.82 11.85
CA GLU A 9 -25.20 7.28 11.99
C GLU A 9 -24.13 7.61 13.04
N MET A 10 -23.00 8.12 12.56
CA MET A 10 -21.96 8.73 13.38
C MET A 10 -22.49 10.07 13.90
N TRP A 11 -22.82 10.17 15.19
CA TRP A 11 -23.24 11.41 15.83
C TRP A 11 -22.08 12.43 15.84
N ILE A 12 -22.15 13.46 15.00
CA ILE A 12 -21.19 14.57 14.96
C ILE A 12 -21.82 15.78 15.67
N SER A 13 -21.13 16.31 16.68
CA SER A 13 -21.54 17.51 17.43
C SER A 13 -21.48 18.78 16.56
N PRO A 14 -22.36 19.79 16.75
CA PRO A 14 -22.52 20.95 15.87
C PRO A 14 -21.28 21.85 15.70
N HIS A 15 -20.23 21.67 16.50
CA HIS A 15 -19.02 22.48 16.45
C HIS A 15 -17.93 21.95 15.48
N GLN A 16 -18.18 20.89 14.71
CA GLN A 16 -17.19 20.29 13.78
C GLN A 16 -17.58 20.31 12.30
N GLU A 17 -18.47 21.21 11.85
CA GLU A 17 -18.96 21.18 10.46
C GLU A 17 -18.05 21.85 9.41
N HIS A 18 -17.15 22.76 9.79
CA HIS A 18 -16.42 23.57 8.81
C HIS A 18 -15.09 22.95 8.34
N PHE A 19 -14.42 22.17 9.18
CA PHE A 19 -13.10 21.61 8.84
C PHE A 19 -13.21 20.29 8.06
N THR A 20 -14.22 19.46 8.34
CA THR A 20 -14.36 18.11 7.75
C THR A 20 -15.02 18.13 6.37
N ARG A 21 -16.00 19.01 6.11
CA ARG A 21 -16.72 19.07 4.82
C ARG A 21 -15.85 19.55 3.65
N PHE A 22 -14.95 20.50 3.89
CA PHE A 22 -14.11 21.06 2.80
C PHE A 22 -13.06 20.04 2.33
N PHE A 23 -12.39 19.36 3.26
CA PHE A 23 -11.43 18.30 2.94
C PHE A 23 -12.14 17.04 2.41
N ALA A 24 -13.26 16.61 2.98
CA ALA A 24 -13.95 15.41 2.53
C ALA A 24 -14.49 15.55 1.10
N VAL A 25 -15.06 16.70 0.71
CA VAL A 25 -15.59 16.89 -0.67
C VAL A 25 -14.45 17.03 -1.69
N GLN A 26 -13.35 17.69 -1.33
CA GLN A 26 -12.18 17.81 -2.21
C GLN A 26 -11.42 16.48 -2.35
N LEU A 27 -11.21 15.76 -1.24
CA LEU A 27 -10.63 14.41 -1.25
C LEU A 27 -11.54 13.42 -1.98
N TRP A 28 -12.86 13.52 -1.83
CA TRP A 28 -13.82 12.67 -2.55
C TRP A 28 -13.82 12.94 -4.06
N LYS A 29 -13.68 14.20 -4.49
CA LYS A 29 -13.49 14.51 -5.92
C LYS A 29 -12.18 13.93 -6.48
N ILE A 30 -11.09 14.00 -5.71
CA ILE A 30 -9.80 13.40 -6.09
C ILE A 30 -9.90 11.86 -6.12
N LEU A 31 -10.56 11.25 -5.12
CA LEU A 31 -10.82 9.79 -5.08
C LEU A 31 -11.75 9.32 -6.20
N CYS A 32 -12.76 10.11 -6.58
CA CYS A 32 -13.72 9.78 -7.64
C CYS A 32 -13.17 9.96 -9.06
N MET A 33 -12.03 10.64 -9.24
CA MET A 33 -11.36 10.80 -10.55
C MET A 33 -10.46 9.61 -10.92
N SER A 34 -10.67 8.44 -10.30
CA SER A 34 -9.98 7.22 -10.72
C SER A 34 -10.49 6.79 -12.09
N GLU A 35 -9.81 7.22 -13.16
CA GLU A 35 -9.84 6.50 -14.43
C GLU A 35 -9.62 5.00 -14.15
N LYS A 36 -10.34 4.12 -14.84
CA LYS A 36 -10.11 2.67 -14.77
C LYS A 36 -8.70 2.39 -15.29
N ARG A 37 -7.71 2.35 -14.40
CA ARG A 37 -6.36 1.86 -14.69
C ARG A 37 -6.44 0.35 -14.89
N SER A 38 -5.78 -0.18 -15.92
CA SER A 38 -5.69 -1.63 -16.13
C SER A 38 -4.82 -2.27 -15.04
N SER A 39 -5.00 -3.58 -14.82
CA SER A 39 -4.15 -4.35 -13.90
C SER A 39 -2.66 -4.20 -14.22
N ASP A 40 -2.28 -4.11 -15.50
CA ASP A 40 -0.88 -3.95 -15.92
C ASP A 40 -0.26 -2.67 -15.37
N ILE A 41 -1.04 -1.59 -15.29
CA ILE A 41 -0.56 -0.33 -14.73
C ILE A 41 -0.29 -0.48 -13.22
N PHE A 42 -1.15 -1.19 -12.49
CA PHE A 42 -0.90 -1.45 -11.07
C PHE A 42 0.30 -2.38 -10.84
N ILE A 43 0.51 -3.35 -11.72
CA ILE A 43 1.72 -4.18 -11.68
C ILE A 43 2.97 -3.33 -11.91
N HIS A 44 2.92 -2.38 -12.84
CA HIS A 44 4.02 -1.44 -13.05
C HIS A 44 4.24 -0.52 -11.84
N ASP A 45 3.17 -0.01 -11.22
CA ASP A 45 3.26 0.77 -9.98
C ASP A 45 3.94 -0.04 -8.85
N ILE A 46 3.68 -1.35 -8.76
CA ILE A 46 4.38 -2.25 -7.82
C ILE A 46 5.87 -2.28 -8.15
N ILE A 47 6.26 -2.58 -9.39
CA ILE A 47 7.67 -2.70 -9.79
C ILE A 47 8.43 -1.39 -9.53
N GLU A 48 7.85 -0.24 -9.89
CA GLU A 48 8.47 1.07 -9.65
C GLU A 48 8.67 1.34 -8.15
N ALA A 49 7.70 0.95 -7.31
CA ALA A 49 7.81 1.08 -5.86
C ALA A 49 8.90 0.18 -5.28
N ILE A 50 9.04 -1.04 -5.81
CA ILE A 50 10.13 -1.96 -5.44
C ILE A 50 11.49 -1.32 -5.78
N GLU A 51 11.66 -0.81 -6.99
CA GLU A 51 12.92 -0.22 -7.45
C GLU A 51 13.33 1.00 -6.61
N LYS A 52 12.35 1.81 -6.20
CA LYS A 52 12.58 2.90 -5.26
C LYS A 52 13.09 2.39 -3.93
N ILE A 53 12.44 1.39 -3.35
CA ILE A 53 12.88 0.79 -2.08
C ILE A 53 14.31 0.26 -2.20
N GLU A 54 14.59 -0.52 -3.24
CA GLU A 54 15.94 -1.05 -3.52
C GLU A 54 16.96 0.09 -3.57
N SER A 55 16.66 1.17 -4.30
CA SER A 55 17.56 2.32 -4.43
C SER A 55 17.79 3.07 -3.13
N TYR A 56 16.81 3.10 -2.23
CA TYR A 56 16.91 3.84 -0.97
C TYR A 56 17.77 3.10 0.06
N ILE A 57 17.73 1.76 0.04
CA ILE A 57 18.39 0.93 1.04
C ILE A 57 19.71 0.31 0.56
N ALA A 58 20.05 0.42 -0.73
CA ALA A 58 21.21 -0.26 -1.34
C ALA A 58 22.53 -0.05 -0.58
N GLU A 59 22.75 1.16 -0.06
CA GLU A 59 24.00 1.55 0.62
C GLU A 59 23.83 1.64 2.16
N PHE A 60 22.71 1.14 2.70
CA PHE A 60 22.43 1.19 4.12
C PHE A 60 22.78 -0.13 4.80
N SER A 61 23.46 -0.05 5.93
CA SER A 61 23.34 -1.07 6.98
C SER A 61 22.01 -0.92 7.71
N TYR A 62 21.60 -1.97 8.43
CA TYR A 62 20.39 -1.91 9.25
C TYR A 62 20.49 -0.81 10.32
N GLU A 63 21.64 -0.65 10.96
CA GLU A 63 21.87 0.36 11.97
C GLU A 63 21.78 1.79 11.40
N GLU A 64 22.30 2.02 10.20
CA GLU A 64 22.15 3.31 9.51
C GLU A 64 20.69 3.57 9.12
N PHE A 65 19.97 2.53 8.70
CA PHE A 65 18.56 2.65 8.34
C PHE A 65 17.71 3.02 9.57
N LEU A 66 18.01 2.48 10.74
CA LEU A 66 17.34 2.83 12.00
C LEU A 66 17.51 4.31 12.40
N LEU A 67 18.59 4.96 11.92
CA LEU A 67 18.90 6.35 12.24
C LEU A 67 18.36 7.35 11.21
N ASP A 68 17.99 6.91 10.00
CA ASP A 68 17.48 7.78 8.93
C ASP A 68 15.95 7.69 8.77
N GLN A 69 15.23 8.49 9.56
CA GLN A 69 13.75 8.57 9.54
C GLN A 69 13.19 8.91 8.15
N LYS A 70 13.90 9.71 7.36
CA LYS A 70 13.46 10.08 6.01
C LYS A 70 13.41 8.85 5.10
N THR A 71 14.41 7.98 5.17
CA THR A 71 14.44 6.73 4.39
C THR A 71 13.40 5.75 4.90
N GLN A 72 13.21 5.66 6.22
CA GLN A 72 12.12 4.88 6.81
C GLN A 72 10.75 5.30 6.25
N ASP A 73 10.44 6.59 6.26
CA ASP A 73 9.18 7.13 5.72
C ASP A 73 9.04 6.85 4.22
N ALA A 74 10.13 7.01 3.46
CA ALA A 74 10.16 6.73 2.03
C ALA A 74 9.92 5.24 1.73
N VAL A 75 10.50 4.34 2.51
CA VAL A 75 10.27 2.89 2.42
C VAL A 75 8.82 2.56 2.74
N LEU A 76 8.31 3.00 3.89
CA LEU A 76 6.92 2.75 4.29
C LEU A 76 5.92 3.23 3.23
N ARG A 77 6.15 4.41 2.66
CA ARG A 77 5.32 4.94 1.57
C ARG A 77 5.26 4.01 0.37
N ASN A 78 6.39 3.45 -0.04
CA ASN A 78 6.41 2.55 -1.20
C ASN A 78 5.81 1.18 -0.88
N LEU A 79 5.96 0.67 0.35
CA LEU A 79 5.25 -0.53 0.80
C LEU A 79 3.72 -0.34 0.80
N GLU A 80 3.23 0.83 1.20
CA GLU A 80 1.80 1.17 1.09
C GLU A 80 1.32 1.19 -0.36
N ILE A 81 2.13 1.74 -1.28
CA ILE A 81 1.83 1.76 -2.72
C ILE A 81 1.73 0.33 -3.26
N ILE A 82 2.67 -0.55 -2.91
CA ILE A 82 2.66 -1.96 -3.32
C ILE A 82 1.35 -2.63 -2.88
N GLY A 83 0.97 -2.49 -1.61
CA GLY A 83 -0.26 -3.12 -1.11
C GLY A 83 -1.54 -2.52 -1.69
N GLU A 84 -1.60 -1.21 -1.93
CA GLU A 84 -2.76 -0.58 -2.57
C GLU A 84 -2.87 -0.93 -4.05
N ALA A 85 -1.75 -1.02 -4.78
CA ALA A 85 -1.72 -1.47 -6.16
C ALA A 85 -2.15 -2.94 -6.27
N ALA A 86 -1.62 -3.82 -5.40
CA ALA A 86 -2.02 -5.23 -5.32
C ALA A 86 -3.54 -5.38 -5.12
N ARG A 87 -4.14 -4.58 -4.23
CA ARG A 87 -5.59 -4.56 -3.96
C ARG A 87 -6.44 -4.18 -5.17
N ARG A 88 -5.89 -3.39 -6.10
CA ARG A 88 -6.61 -2.86 -7.28
C ARG A 88 -6.48 -3.73 -8.53
N ILE A 89 -5.54 -4.68 -8.55
CA ILE A 89 -5.41 -5.65 -9.63
C ILE A 89 -6.66 -6.54 -9.64
N ASP A 90 -7.24 -6.74 -10.83
CA ASP A 90 -8.40 -7.61 -11.01
C ASP A 90 -8.10 -9.03 -10.48
N PRO A 91 -8.99 -9.64 -9.69
CA PRO A 91 -8.80 -10.99 -9.16
C PRO A 91 -8.52 -12.05 -10.25
N ILE A 92 -9.02 -11.87 -11.47
CA ILE A 92 -8.74 -12.76 -12.60
C ILE A 92 -7.25 -12.69 -12.97
N VAL A 93 -6.65 -11.50 -12.95
CA VAL A 93 -5.21 -11.32 -13.21
C VAL A 93 -4.38 -11.86 -12.04
N GLN A 94 -4.81 -11.64 -10.79
CA GLN A 94 -4.14 -12.24 -9.62
C GLN A 94 -4.12 -13.78 -9.74
N ALA A 95 -5.22 -14.40 -10.15
CA ALA A 95 -5.32 -15.85 -10.33
C ALA A 95 -4.44 -16.39 -11.48
N GLN A 96 -4.06 -15.55 -12.45
CA GLN A 96 -3.12 -15.91 -13.52
C GLN A 96 -1.66 -15.90 -13.04
N ILE A 97 -1.39 -15.27 -11.89
CA ILE A 97 -0.06 -15.12 -11.30
C ILE A 97 -0.10 -15.74 -9.87
N PRO A 98 -0.30 -17.07 -9.75
CA PRO A 98 -0.57 -17.72 -8.47
C PRO A 98 0.65 -17.81 -7.53
N ASP A 99 1.86 -17.62 -8.05
CA ASP A 99 3.10 -17.72 -7.27
C ASP A 99 3.30 -16.52 -6.34
N ILE A 100 2.55 -15.43 -6.55
CA ILE A 100 2.63 -14.20 -5.77
C ILE A 100 1.60 -14.22 -4.64
N ASP A 101 2.04 -13.93 -3.41
CA ASP A 101 1.14 -13.72 -2.28
C ASP A 101 0.48 -12.33 -2.32
N TRP A 102 -0.54 -12.20 -3.17
CA TRP A 102 -1.36 -11.00 -3.28
C TRP A 102 -2.00 -10.61 -1.94
N SER A 103 -2.41 -11.60 -1.15
CA SER A 103 -3.08 -11.38 0.13
C SER A 103 -2.14 -10.82 1.19
N GLY A 104 -0.90 -11.29 1.24
CA GLY A 104 0.16 -10.79 2.10
C GLY A 104 0.49 -9.33 1.80
N MET A 105 0.63 -8.95 0.52
CA MET A 105 0.85 -7.55 0.13
C MET A 105 -0.29 -6.62 0.56
N ILE A 106 -1.53 -7.04 0.38
CA ILE A 106 -2.71 -6.27 0.81
C ILE A 106 -2.74 -6.16 2.35
N GLY A 107 -2.40 -7.25 3.05
CA GLY A 107 -2.29 -7.29 4.51
C GLY A 107 -1.21 -6.34 5.05
N MET A 108 -0.05 -6.28 4.39
CA MET A 108 1.06 -5.41 4.74
C MET A 108 0.65 -3.93 4.76
N ARG A 109 -0.14 -3.46 3.78
CA ARG A 109 -0.67 -2.09 3.79
C ARG A 109 -1.52 -1.81 5.03
N ASN A 110 -2.34 -2.77 5.46
CA ASN A 110 -3.15 -2.60 6.67
C ASN A 110 -2.29 -2.59 7.93
N PHE A 111 -1.24 -3.42 7.97
CA PHE A 111 -0.28 -3.39 9.07
C PHE A 111 0.41 -2.03 9.16
N ILE A 112 0.97 -1.51 8.06
CA ILE A 112 1.69 -0.23 8.04
C ILE A 112 0.78 0.93 8.43
N CYS A 113 -0.40 1.06 7.82
CA CYS A 113 -1.30 2.19 8.11
C CYS A 113 -1.86 2.17 9.54
N HIS A 114 -1.97 1.02 10.21
CA HIS A 114 -2.57 0.91 11.55
C HIS A 114 -1.54 0.76 12.68
N GLN A 115 -0.34 0.24 12.39
CA GLN A 115 0.70 -0.03 13.37
C GLN A 115 1.90 0.92 13.26
N TYR A 116 1.81 2.03 12.51
CA TYR A 116 2.92 2.97 12.34
C TYR A 116 3.49 3.55 13.65
N PHE A 117 2.74 3.48 14.76
CA PHE A 117 3.20 3.86 16.10
C PHE A 117 4.10 2.80 16.76
N HIS A 118 4.04 1.54 16.32
CA HIS A 118 4.82 0.40 16.81
C HIS A 118 5.35 -0.42 15.63
N THR A 119 5.91 0.25 14.62
CA THR A 119 6.55 -0.42 13.50
C THR A 119 7.75 -1.21 14.00
N ASP A 120 7.74 -2.52 13.77
CA ASP A 120 8.94 -3.34 13.92
C ASP A 120 9.84 -3.13 12.70
N TRP A 121 10.87 -2.30 12.87
CA TRP A 121 11.80 -1.95 11.79
C TRP A 121 12.65 -3.12 11.32
N GLN A 122 12.84 -4.16 12.14
CA GLN A 122 13.52 -5.37 11.70
C GLN A 122 12.68 -6.08 10.64
N ILE A 123 11.37 -6.24 10.90
CA ILE A 123 10.44 -6.86 9.95
C ILE A 123 10.38 -6.05 8.65
N VAL A 124 10.33 -4.72 8.73
CA VAL A 124 10.35 -3.84 7.54
C VAL A 124 11.65 -4.04 6.75
N TRP A 125 12.79 -4.01 7.43
CA TRP A 125 14.10 -4.19 6.82
C TRP A 125 14.23 -5.56 6.12
N ASP A 126 13.80 -6.63 6.79
CA ASP A 126 13.84 -8.00 6.25
C ASP A 126 12.88 -8.14 5.05
N THR A 127 11.72 -7.51 5.11
CA THR A 127 10.77 -7.48 3.99
C THR A 127 11.40 -6.83 2.76
N CYS A 128 12.10 -5.70 2.96
CA CYS A 128 12.73 -4.97 1.86
C CYS A 128 13.91 -5.73 1.25
N ASN A 129 14.71 -6.43 2.06
CA ASN A 129 15.90 -7.14 1.61
C ASN A 129 15.63 -8.56 1.10
N ASN A 130 14.46 -9.14 1.37
CA ASN A 130 14.15 -10.52 0.99
C ASN A 130 12.87 -10.63 0.17
N GLU A 131 11.72 -10.34 0.79
CA GLU A 131 10.40 -10.61 0.21
C GLU A 131 10.14 -9.80 -1.07
N ILE A 132 10.53 -8.53 -1.06
CA ILE A 132 10.30 -7.63 -2.19
C ILE A 132 11.16 -8.00 -3.40
N ILE A 133 12.40 -8.44 -3.16
CA ILE A 133 13.30 -8.90 -4.23
C ILE A 133 12.71 -10.14 -4.91
N VAL A 134 12.19 -11.07 -4.11
CA VAL A 134 11.49 -12.26 -4.62
C VAL A 134 10.26 -11.87 -5.43
N LEU A 135 9.46 -10.92 -4.94
CA LEU A 135 8.28 -10.41 -5.65
C LEU A 135 8.63 -9.84 -7.04
N LYS A 136 9.69 -9.01 -7.13
CA LYS A 136 10.15 -8.46 -8.41
C LYS A 136 10.53 -9.56 -9.38
N GLN A 137 11.29 -10.55 -8.93
CA GLN A 137 11.69 -11.69 -9.75
C GLN A 137 10.49 -12.50 -10.23
N GLN A 138 9.47 -12.68 -9.38
CA GLN A 138 8.24 -13.37 -9.76
C GLN A 138 7.52 -12.59 -10.87
N LEU A 139 7.30 -11.29 -10.72
CA LEU A 139 6.67 -10.45 -11.74
C LEU A 139 7.40 -10.50 -13.09
N THR A 140 8.73 -10.46 -13.08
CA THR A 140 9.55 -10.58 -14.31
C THR A 140 9.36 -11.92 -15.02
N ARG A 141 9.14 -13.03 -14.30
CA ARG A 141 8.86 -14.33 -14.94
C ARG A 141 7.55 -14.34 -15.73
N TYR A 142 6.60 -13.50 -15.36
CA TYR A 142 5.33 -13.33 -16.08
C TYR A 142 5.41 -12.25 -17.18
N GLY A 143 6.59 -11.71 -17.46
CA GLY A 143 6.82 -10.73 -18.52
C GLY A 143 6.67 -9.27 -18.10
N TYR A 144 6.58 -9.00 -16.80
CA TYR A 144 6.53 -7.64 -16.26
C TYR A 144 7.92 -7.20 -15.77
N GLY A 145 8.56 -6.26 -16.46
CA GLY A 145 9.88 -5.74 -16.13
C GLY A 145 10.17 -4.39 -16.77
#